data_AF-A0A7R9UHM2-F1
#
_entry.id   AF-A0A7R9UHM2-F1
#
_cell.length_a   1.000
_cell.length_b   1.000
_cell.length_c   1.000
_cell.angle_alpha   90.00
_cell.angle_beta   90.00
_cell.angle_gamma   90.00
#
_symmetry.space_group_name_H-M   'P 1'
#
loop_
_entity.id
_entity.type
_entity.pdbx_description
1 polymer ?
#
loop_
_entity_poly.entity_id
_entity_poly.type
_entity_poly.pdbx_seq_one_letter_code
_entity_poly.pdbx_strand_id
1 'polypeptide(L)'
;MLLKVPRYGFVLWAMAGQRLPPFLSFDAFAGDEHRTWLRDGDLVVAVAAKSGTTWMLYCSHQIRTKASDEFDFGDVSYSTPWPEMLQAPGQTWEAMKALLNSTVLPDGTRLKDYWDHPKFPFRIFKSHAYPRDAGGTLPVRERPRVRYLAMVRNHLDQLASFAPFFDQQ
;
A
#
# COMPACT_ATOMS: atom_id res chain seq x y z
N MET A 1 -4.89 16.84 9.71
CA MET A 1 -3.81 15.84 9.88
C MET A 1 -2.64 16.41 10.70
N LEU A 2 -2.39 17.71 10.59
CA LEU A 2 -1.48 18.47 11.45
C LEU A 2 -2.25 19.65 12.05
N LEU A 3 -1.99 19.97 13.31
CA LEU A 3 -2.41 21.22 13.94
C LEU A 3 -1.27 22.23 13.73
N LYS A 4 -1.50 23.27 12.93
CA LYS A 4 -0.55 24.39 12.83
C LYS A 4 -0.67 25.22 14.10
N VAL A 5 0.37 25.22 14.93
CA VAL A 5 0.49 26.11 16.07
C VAL A 5 1.36 27.31 15.63
N PRO A 6 0.80 28.54 15.55
CA PRO A 6 1.44 29.68 14.90
C PRO A 6 2.87 30.01 15.37
N ARG A 7 3.27 29.59 16.57
CA ARG A 7 4.60 29.82 17.16
C ARG A 7 5.52 28.59 17.18
N TYR A 8 4.98 27.38 17.01
CA TYR A 8 5.71 26.13 17.27
C TYR A 8 5.71 25.15 16.08
N GLY A 9 5.09 25.51 14.95
CA GLY A 9 5.03 24.67 13.77
C GLY A 9 3.86 23.69 13.79
N PHE A 10 4.01 22.54 13.14
CA PHE A 10 2.95 21.55 13.01
C PHE A 10 3.07 20.46 14.06
N VAL A 11 2.00 20.26 14.83
CA VAL A 11 1.87 19.11 15.75
C VAL A 11 1.01 18.06 15.06
N LEU A 12 1.45 16.80 15.04
CA LEU A 12 0.60 15.67 14.65
C LEU A 12 -0.72 15.75 15.43
N TRP A 13 -1.85 15.79 14.73
CA TRP A 13 -3.18 15.86 15.36
C TRP A 13 -3.40 14.76 16.42
N ALA A 14 -2.78 13.58 16.20
CA ALA A 14 -2.69 12.49 17.18
C ALA A 14 -1.95 12.86 18.47
N MET A 15 -0.89 13.66 18.40
CA MET A 15 -0.13 14.13 19.58
C MET A 15 -0.92 15.17 20.40
N ALA A 16 -1.95 15.79 19.82
CA ALA A 16 -2.90 16.65 20.53
C ALA A 16 -4.06 15.86 21.16
N GLY A 17 -3.97 14.52 21.23
CA GLY A 17 -5.00 13.65 21.79
C GLY A 17 -6.21 13.41 20.87
N GLN A 18 -6.15 13.87 19.61
CA GLN A 18 -7.26 13.77 18.68
C GLN A 18 -7.08 12.57 17.73
N ARG A 19 -8.18 11.88 17.39
CA ARG A 19 -8.12 10.79 16.41
C ARG A 19 -7.80 11.36 15.02
N LEU A 20 -6.70 10.91 14.42
CA LEU A 20 -6.48 11.09 12.99
C LEU A 20 -7.62 10.39 12.24
N PRO A 21 -8.20 11.00 11.19
CA PRO A 21 -9.01 10.23 10.25
C PRO A 21 -8.17 9.03 9.83
N PRO A 22 -8.67 7.78 9.95
CA PRO A 22 -7.90 6.63 9.51
C PRO A 22 -7.76 6.76 8.00
N PHE A 23 -6.56 7.13 7.54
CA PHE A 23 -6.19 7.03 6.12
C PHE A 23 -5.66 5.62 5.81
N LEU A 24 -5.39 4.84 6.85
CA LEU A 24 -5.01 3.44 6.76
C LEU A 24 -6.04 2.60 7.52
N SER A 25 -6.51 1.54 6.86
CA SER A 25 -7.19 0.42 7.49
C SER A 25 -6.40 -0.86 7.18
N PHE A 26 -6.33 -1.77 8.14
CA PHE A 26 -5.71 -3.09 7.94
C PHE A 26 -6.75 -4.21 7.78
N ASP A 27 -8.02 -3.85 7.57
CA ASP A 27 -9.14 -4.79 7.46
C ASP A 27 -8.96 -5.76 6.28
N ALA A 28 -8.27 -5.34 5.22
CA ALA A 28 -7.91 -6.21 4.09
C ALA A 28 -7.12 -7.47 4.50
N PHE A 29 -6.41 -7.42 5.64
CA PHE A 29 -5.65 -8.54 6.20
C PHE A 29 -6.22 -9.03 7.54
N ALA A 30 -7.34 -8.48 8.01
CA ALA A 30 -7.94 -8.87 9.28
C ALA A 30 -8.61 -10.25 9.19
N GLY A 31 -8.42 -11.06 10.24
CA GLY A 31 -8.94 -12.44 10.28
C GLY A 31 -8.66 -13.21 8.98
N ASP A 32 -9.71 -13.78 8.41
CA ASP A 32 -9.68 -14.54 7.16
C ASP A 32 -9.99 -13.71 5.90
N GLU A 33 -10.18 -12.39 6.01
CA GLU A 33 -10.58 -11.56 4.86
C GLU A 33 -9.56 -11.61 3.72
N HIS A 34 -8.28 -11.76 4.05
CA HIS A 34 -7.22 -11.98 3.06
C HIS A 34 -7.51 -13.15 2.10
N ARG A 35 -8.27 -14.17 2.52
CA ARG A 35 -8.63 -15.33 1.68
C ARG A 35 -9.63 -14.99 0.58
N THR A 36 -10.34 -13.87 0.66
CA THR A 36 -11.42 -13.50 -0.28
C THR A 36 -10.91 -12.72 -1.49
N TRP A 37 -9.65 -12.27 -1.48
CA TRP A 37 -9.09 -11.41 -2.54
C TRP A 37 -7.65 -11.74 -2.90
N LEU A 38 -6.82 -12.15 -1.93
CA LEU A 38 -5.45 -12.57 -2.15
C LEU A 38 -5.43 -13.99 -2.71
N ARG A 39 -4.61 -14.24 -3.72
CA ARG A 39 -4.48 -15.52 -4.42
C ARG A 39 -3.09 -16.09 -4.21
N ASP A 40 -2.95 -17.40 -4.41
CA ASP A 40 -1.64 -18.04 -4.42
C ASP A 40 -0.82 -17.48 -5.59
N GLY A 41 0.49 -17.28 -5.36
CA GLY A 41 1.40 -16.67 -6.32
C GLY A 41 1.49 -15.14 -6.25
N ASP A 42 0.55 -14.46 -5.60
CA ASP A 42 0.63 -13.01 -5.41
C ASP A 42 1.87 -12.60 -4.60
N LEU A 43 2.32 -11.36 -4.86
CA LEU A 43 3.39 -10.71 -4.13
C LEU A 43 2.84 -9.54 -3.31
N VAL A 44 3.10 -9.56 -2.00
CA VAL A 44 2.90 -8.41 -1.11
C VAL A 44 4.27 -7.78 -0.81
N VAL A 45 4.46 -6.56 -1.27
CA VAL A 45 5.66 -5.74 -1.01
C VAL A 45 5.42 -5.01 0.32
N ALA A 46 5.90 -5.61 1.41
CA ALA A 46 5.73 -5.19 2.79
C ALA A 46 6.92 -4.33 3.23
N VAL A 47 6.77 -3.01 3.15
CA VAL A 47 7.89 -2.07 3.26
C VAL A 47 7.61 -1.11 4.40
N ALA A 48 8.57 -0.88 5.29
CA ALA A 48 8.40 0.17 6.29
C ALA A 48 8.26 1.54 5.59
N ALA A 49 7.30 2.36 6.00
CA ALA A 49 7.01 3.63 5.33
C ALA A 49 8.29 4.49 5.13
N LYS A 50 8.44 5.10 3.95
CA LYS A 50 9.64 5.88 3.55
C LYS A 50 10.95 5.08 3.41
N SER A 51 10.87 3.76 3.33
CA SER A 51 12.06 2.91 3.13
C SER A 51 12.36 2.60 1.66
N GLY A 52 11.76 3.30 0.69
CA GLY A 52 11.95 3.07 -0.75
C GLY A 52 10.81 2.28 -1.43
N THR A 53 9.60 2.33 -0.88
CA THR A 53 8.46 1.53 -1.36
C THR A 53 8.20 1.69 -2.86
N THR A 54 8.18 2.92 -3.38
CA THR A 54 7.93 3.17 -4.82
C THR A 54 8.96 2.48 -5.71
N TRP A 55 10.24 2.54 -5.34
CA TRP A 55 11.30 1.88 -6.09
C TRP A 55 11.12 0.36 -6.09
N MET A 56 10.78 -0.23 -4.94
CA MET A 56 10.57 -1.67 -4.88
C MET A 56 9.34 -2.15 -5.64
N LEU A 57 8.27 -1.35 -5.66
CA LEU A 57 7.08 -1.64 -6.46
C LEU A 57 7.41 -1.57 -7.96
N TYR A 58 8.20 -0.58 -8.37
CA TYR A 58 8.70 -0.48 -9.74
C TYR A 58 9.55 -1.71 -10.13
N CYS A 59 10.58 -2.05 -9.35
CA CYS A 59 11.41 -3.22 -9.64
C CYS A 59 10.59 -4.52 -9.68
N SER A 60 9.63 -4.68 -8.75
CA SER A 60 8.75 -5.85 -8.73
C SER A 60 7.86 -5.91 -9.98
N HIS A 61 7.38 -4.77 -10.45
CA HIS A 61 6.64 -4.66 -11.70
C HIS A 61 7.51 -5.00 -12.91
N GLN A 62 8.74 -4.49 -12.98
CA GLN A 62 9.69 -4.83 -14.06
C GLN A 62 10.00 -6.33 -14.09
N ILE A 63 10.12 -6.99 -12.93
CA ILE A 63 10.26 -8.45 -12.86
C ILE A 63 8.99 -9.15 -13.36
N ARG A 64 7.80 -8.69 -12.94
CA ARG A 64 6.50 -9.24 -13.37
C ARG A 64 6.32 -9.20 -14.89
N THR A 65 6.73 -8.09 -15.51
CA THR A 65 6.57 -7.85 -16.95
C THR A 65 7.77 -8.30 -17.77
N LYS A 66 8.85 -8.79 -17.12
CA LYS A 66 10.15 -9.09 -17.74
C LYS A 66 10.73 -7.87 -18.49
N ALA A 67 10.53 -6.69 -17.93
CA ALA A 67 10.91 -5.40 -18.53
C ALA A 67 10.33 -5.20 -19.95
N SER A 68 9.10 -5.68 -20.18
CA SER A 68 8.36 -5.44 -21.42
C SER A 68 7.82 -4.01 -21.47
N ASP A 69 8.00 -3.34 -22.59
CA ASP A 69 7.41 -2.02 -22.88
C ASP A 69 5.89 -2.07 -23.11
N GLU A 70 5.28 -3.27 -23.18
CA GLU A 70 3.82 -3.43 -23.32
C GLU A 70 3.06 -2.90 -22.09
N PHE A 71 3.68 -2.95 -20.92
CA PHE A 71 3.05 -2.62 -19.64
C PHE A 71 3.81 -1.51 -18.94
N ASP A 72 3.37 -0.28 -19.17
CA ASP A 72 3.98 0.89 -18.54
C ASP A 72 3.69 0.92 -17.03
N PHE A 73 4.67 1.43 -16.27
CA PHE A 73 4.53 1.70 -14.84
C PHE A 73 4.18 3.19 -14.62
N GLY A 74 3.05 3.62 -15.20
CA GLY A 74 2.63 5.02 -15.13
C GLY A 74 2.30 5.50 -13.71
N ASP A 75 1.28 4.91 -13.08
CA ASP A 75 0.92 5.18 -11.68
C ASP A 75 1.14 3.95 -10.80
N VAL A 76 1.90 4.13 -9.72
CA VAL A 76 2.21 3.08 -8.73
C VAL A 76 0.95 2.52 -8.08
N SER A 77 -0.06 3.36 -7.85
CA SER A 77 -1.33 3.00 -7.22
C SER A 77 -2.21 2.18 -8.16
N TYR A 78 -2.03 2.32 -9.48
CA TYR A 78 -2.75 1.52 -10.48
C TYR A 78 -2.08 0.17 -10.70
N SER A 79 -0.75 0.18 -10.88
CA SER A 79 0.03 -1.02 -11.19
C SER A 79 0.19 -1.97 -10.00
N THR A 80 0.23 -1.40 -8.80
CA THR A 80 0.51 -2.09 -7.54
C THR A 80 -0.37 -1.52 -6.40
N PRO A 81 -1.66 -1.89 -6.35
CA PRO A 81 -2.62 -1.29 -5.43
C PRO A 81 -2.18 -1.41 -3.97
N TRP A 82 -2.64 -0.47 -3.15
CA TRP A 82 -2.41 -0.46 -1.71
C TRP A 82 -3.71 -0.72 -0.96
N PRO A 83 -4.04 -1.97 -0.60
CA PRO A 83 -5.31 -2.34 0.04
C PRO A 83 -5.61 -1.62 1.36
N GLU A 84 -4.59 -1.05 2.00
CA GLU A 84 -4.74 -0.42 3.30
C GLU A 84 -5.10 1.06 3.19
N MET A 85 -4.90 1.72 2.03
CA MET A 85 -5.06 3.17 1.92
C MET A 85 -6.49 3.57 1.57
N LEU A 86 -7.18 4.15 2.55
CA LEU A 86 -8.52 4.69 2.38
C LEU A 86 -8.48 5.96 1.52
N GLN A 87 -9.34 5.99 0.51
CA GLN A 87 -9.49 7.10 -0.45
C GLN A 87 -10.49 8.16 0.03
N ALA A 88 -11.35 7.80 0.99
CA ALA A 88 -12.33 8.69 1.59
C ALA A 88 -12.49 8.42 3.09
N PRO A 89 -12.81 9.43 3.92
CA PRO A 89 -13.10 9.23 5.33
C PRO A 89 -14.22 8.21 5.55
N GLY A 90 -13.99 7.23 6.43
CA GLY A 90 -14.98 6.20 6.77
C GLY A 90 -15.20 5.13 5.69
N GLN A 91 -14.41 5.13 4.61
CA GLN A 91 -14.45 4.07 3.60
C GLN A 91 -14.12 2.71 4.25
N THR A 92 -14.95 1.71 3.98
CA THR A 92 -14.69 0.33 4.42
C THR A 92 -13.85 -0.43 3.42
N TRP A 93 -13.23 -1.53 3.86
CA TRP A 93 -12.50 -2.40 2.96
C TRP A 93 -13.39 -2.97 1.85
N GLU A 94 -14.64 -3.37 2.13
CA GLU A 94 -15.55 -3.88 1.11
C GLU A 94 -15.80 -2.86 0.01
N ALA A 95 -16.00 -1.58 0.37
CA ALA A 95 -16.18 -0.50 -0.58
C ALA A 95 -14.91 -0.27 -1.42
N MET A 96 -13.74 -0.29 -0.80
CA MET A 96 -12.46 -0.16 -1.50
C MET A 96 -12.22 -1.33 -2.45
N LYS A 97 -12.44 -2.56 -2.00
CA LYS A 97 -12.32 -3.79 -2.79
C LYS A 97 -13.27 -3.75 -4.00
N ALA A 98 -14.50 -3.25 -3.84
CA ALA A 98 -15.42 -3.06 -4.94
C ALA A 98 -14.84 -2.11 -5.99
N LEU A 99 -14.38 -0.92 -5.57
CA LEU A 99 -13.77 0.07 -6.47
C LEU A 99 -12.55 -0.47 -7.22
N LEU A 100 -11.64 -1.17 -6.53
CA LEU A 100 -10.47 -1.78 -7.18
C LEU A 100 -10.84 -2.72 -8.33
N ASN A 101 -12.03 -3.32 -8.30
CA ASN A 101 -12.51 -4.25 -9.33
C ASN A 101 -13.46 -3.61 -10.37
N SER A 102 -14.13 -2.50 -10.03
CA SER A 102 -15.17 -1.88 -10.86
C SER A 102 -14.81 -0.52 -11.45
N THR A 103 -13.80 0.17 -10.92
CA THR A 103 -13.42 1.51 -11.40
C THR A 103 -13.01 1.48 -12.87
N VAL A 104 -13.63 2.36 -13.65
CA VAL A 104 -13.28 2.70 -15.02
C VAL A 104 -12.60 4.07 -15.00
N LEU A 105 -11.43 4.18 -15.62
CA LEU A 105 -10.65 5.40 -15.69
C LEU A 105 -11.21 6.36 -16.75
N PRO A 106 -10.80 7.65 -16.75
CA PRO A 106 -11.31 8.64 -17.72
C PRO A 106 -11.11 8.26 -19.19
N ASP A 107 -10.10 7.43 -19.48
CA ASP A 107 -9.80 6.92 -20.83
C ASP A 107 -10.65 5.68 -21.23
N GLY A 108 -11.57 5.24 -20.36
CA GLY A 108 -12.43 4.08 -20.57
C GLY A 108 -11.80 2.73 -20.20
N THR A 109 -10.53 2.69 -19.79
CA THR A 109 -9.87 1.44 -19.35
C THR A 109 -10.28 1.08 -17.93
N ARG A 110 -10.25 -0.22 -17.58
CA ARG A 110 -10.56 -0.64 -16.20
C ARG A 110 -9.31 -0.55 -15.36
N LEU A 111 -9.41 0.04 -14.16
CA LEU A 111 -8.31 0.07 -13.19
C LEU A 111 -7.76 -1.34 -12.91
N LYS A 112 -8.64 -2.34 -12.91
CA LYS A 112 -8.29 -3.75 -12.71
C LYS A 112 -7.25 -4.27 -13.71
N ASP A 113 -7.28 -3.80 -14.94
CA ASP A 113 -6.42 -4.28 -16.01
C ASP A 113 -4.95 -3.84 -15.81
N TYR A 114 -4.69 -2.83 -14.96
CA TYR A 114 -3.34 -2.38 -14.60
C TYR A 114 -2.66 -3.26 -13.53
N TRP A 115 -3.43 -3.98 -12.71
CA TRP A 115 -2.88 -4.79 -11.60
C TRP A 115 -3.22 -6.28 -11.64
N ASP A 116 -4.27 -6.68 -12.36
CA ASP A 116 -4.74 -8.07 -12.56
C ASP A 116 -4.90 -8.37 -14.05
N HIS A 117 -3.87 -8.04 -14.85
CA HIS A 117 -3.86 -8.31 -16.28
C HIS A 117 -3.67 -9.83 -16.57
N PRO A 118 -4.36 -10.42 -17.56
CA PRO A 118 -4.20 -11.85 -17.89
C PRO A 118 -2.78 -12.29 -18.27
N LYS A 119 -1.96 -11.37 -18.81
CA LYS A 119 -0.55 -11.64 -19.15
C LYS A 119 0.40 -11.54 -17.95
N PHE A 120 -0.06 -11.07 -16.79
CA PHE A 120 0.79 -11.01 -15.61
C PHE A 120 0.90 -12.39 -14.94
N PRO A 121 2.12 -12.88 -14.66
CA PRO A 121 2.30 -14.16 -13.98
C PRO A 121 1.90 -14.14 -12.50
N PHE A 122 1.80 -12.96 -11.89
CA PHE A 122 1.38 -12.73 -10.51
C PHE A 122 0.93 -11.28 -10.30
N ARG A 123 0.18 -11.01 -9.23
CA ARG A 123 -0.24 -9.65 -8.85
C ARG A 123 0.66 -9.09 -7.76
N ILE A 124 0.71 -7.77 -7.65
CA ILE A 124 1.58 -7.07 -6.69
C ILE A 124 0.73 -6.12 -5.86
N PHE A 125 0.89 -6.18 -4.54
CA PHE A 125 0.20 -5.30 -3.60
C PHE A 125 1.20 -4.64 -2.66
N LYS A 126 0.96 -3.37 -2.32
CA LYS A 126 1.73 -2.64 -1.31
C LYS A 126 1.15 -2.91 0.08
N SER A 127 2.02 -3.00 1.09
CA SER A 127 1.64 -2.97 2.50
C SER A 127 2.70 -2.26 3.36
N HIS A 128 2.26 -1.58 4.42
CA HIS A 128 3.13 -1.11 5.51
C HIS A 128 2.99 -1.96 6.80
N ALA A 129 2.17 -3.01 6.76
CA ALA A 129 2.03 -3.95 7.85
C ALA A 129 3.22 -4.91 7.93
N TYR A 130 3.28 -5.63 9.05
CA TYR A 130 4.28 -6.63 9.36
C TYR A 130 3.59 -7.94 9.80
N PRO A 131 4.32 -9.06 9.97
CA PRO A 131 3.72 -10.36 10.25
C PRO A 131 2.85 -10.39 11.52
N ARG A 132 1.72 -11.11 11.47
CA ARG A 132 0.77 -11.25 12.59
C ARG A 132 1.40 -11.85 13.85
N ASP A 133 2.29 -12.82 13.70
CA ASP A 133 3.03 -13.45 14.80
C ASP A 133 4.02 -12.50 15.50
N ALA A 134 4.33 -11.35 14.89
CA ALA A 134 5.10 -10.27 15.50
C ALA A 134 4.22 -9.12 16.03
N GLY A 135 2.88 -9.24 15.97
CA GLY A 135 1.92 -8.22 16.41
C GLY A 135 1.28 -7.40 15.28
N GLY A 136 1.60 -7.69 14.02
CA GLY A 136 1.05 -7.01 12.85
C GLY A 136 -0.23 -7.66 12.32
N THR A 137 -0.50 -7.49 11.03
CA THR A 137 -1.71 -8.05 10.37
C THR A 137 -1.42 -9.00 9.22
N LEU A 138 -0.18 -9.05 8.70
CA LEU A 138 0.11 -9.85 7.51
C LEU A 138 0.06 -11.37 7.82
N PRO A 139 -0.69 -12.16 7.04
CA PRO A 139 -0.91 -13.60 7.28
C PRO A 139 0.22 -14.48 6.72
N VAL A 140 1.49 -14.11 6.97
CA VAL A 140 2.67 -14.70 6.29
C VAL A 140 2.73 -16.23 6.45
N ARG A 141 2.51 -16.75 7.66
CA ARG A 141 2.53 -18.20 7.93
C ARG A 141 1.26 -18.92 7.47
N GLU A 142 0.12 -18.21 7.46
CA GLU A 142 -1.19 -18.75 7.08
C GLU A 142 -1.33 -18.87 5.55
N ARG A 143 -0.52 -18.12 4.79
CA ARG A 143 -0.53 -18.02 3.32
C ARG A 143 0.85 -18.33 2.71
N PRO A 144 1.38 -19.57 2.86
CA PRO A 144 2.74 -19.91 2.43
C PRO A 144 2.96 -19.85 0.90
N ARG A 145 1.88 -19.82 0.12
CA ARG A 145 1.92 -19.69 -1.35
C ARG A 145 1.80 -18.24 -1.84
N VAL A 146 1.60 -17.28 -0.94
CA VAL A 146 1.78 -15.85 -1.21
C VAL A 146 3.24 -15.51 -0.92
N ARG A 147 3.84 -14.65 -1.74
CA ARG A 147 5.19 -14.14 -1.53
C ARG A 147 5.13 -12.81 -0.80
N TYR A 148 6.03 -12.62 0.15
CA TYR A 148 6.15 -11.38 0.92
C TYR A 148 7.57 -10.85 0.75
N LEU A 149 7.70 -9.66 0.17
CA LEU A 149 8.98 -8.98 0.04
C LEU A 149 9.07 -7.91 1.12
N ALA A 150 9.86 -8.21 2.15
CA ALA A 150 10.16 -7.27 3.22
C ALA A 150 11.30 -6.34 2.81
N MET A 151 11.17 -5.05 3.13
CA MET A 151 12.28 -4.10 3.02
C MET A 151 12.34 -3.18 4.23
N VAL A 152 13.57 -3.01 4.71
CA VAL A 152 13.93 -2.13 5.81
C VAL A 152 14.95 -1.11 5.34
N ARG A 153 14.97 0.03 6.03
CA ARG A 153 15.99 1.08 5.87
C ARG A 153 16.52 1.43 7.26
N ASN A 154 17.73 1.97 7.33
CA ASN A 154 18.24 2.56 8.56
C ASN A 154 17.18 3.55 9.13
N HIS A 155 16.90 3.44 10.42
CA HIS A 155 15.83 4.18 11.07
C HIS A 155 16.07 5.70 11.07
N LEU A 156 17.33 6.15 11.18
CA LEU A 156 17.66 7.58 11.12
C LEU A 156 17.39 8.15 9.74
N ASP A 157 17.76 7.42 8.69
CA ASP A 157 17.46 7.81 7.31
C ASP A 157 15.95 7.79 7.01
N GLN A 158 15.22 6.84 7.60
CA GLN A 158 13.78 6.76 7.48
C GLN A 158 13.12 8.00 8.10
N LEU A 159 13.52 8.38 9.33
CA LEU A 159 13.05 9.60 10.01
C LEU A 159 13.39 10.86 9.22
N ALA A 160 14.64 10.98 8.73
CA ALA A 160 15.04 12.09 7.88
C ALA A 160 14.19 12.17 6.60
N SER A 161 13.81 11.02 6.03
CA SER A 161 12.95 10.95 4.83
C SER A 161 11.48 11.26 5.09
N PHE A 162 11.05 11.18 6.35
CA PHE A 162 9.75 11.64 6.79
C PHE A 162 9.71 13.16 6.97
N ALA A 163 10.81 13.78 7.37
CA ALA A 163 10.86 15.21 7.70
C ALA A 163 10.26 16.13 6.61
N PRO A 164 10.53 15.97 5.30
CA PRO A 164 9.94 16.83 4.28
C PRO A 164 8.40 16.77 4.19
N PHE A 165 7.76 15.72 4.70
CA PHE A 165 6.28 15.63 4.72
C PHE A 165 5.65 16.42 5.87
N PHE A 166 6.49 16.91 6.79
CA PHE A 166 6.08 17.65 7.99
C PHE A 166 6.69 19.05 8.05
N ASP A 167 7.82 19.26 7.37
CA ASP A 167 8.60 20.50 7.38
C ASP A 167 8.33 21.40 6.16
N GLN A 168 7.29 21.10 5.37
CA GLN A 168 6.82 22.03 4.34
C GLN A 168 6.06 23.19 5.00
N GLN A 169 6.81 24.27 5.26
CA GLN A 169 6.30 25.63 5.41
C GLN A 169 6.10 26.29 4.05
#